data_AF-A0A2W5Z2M5-F1
#
_entry.id   AF-A0A2W5Z2M5-F1
#
_cell.length_a   1.000
_cell.length_b   1.000
_cell.length_c   1.000
_cell.angle_alpha   90.00
_cell.angle_beta   90.00
_cell.angle_gamma   90.00
#
_symmetry.space_group_name_H-M   'P 1'
#
loop_
_entity.id
_entity.type
_entity.pdbx_description
1 polymer ?
#
loop_
_entity_poly.entity_id
_entity_poly.type
_entity_poly.pdbx_seq_one_letter_code
_entity_poly.pdbx_strand_id
1 'polypeptide(L)'
;MRPRELAHETAGLPEFVLDGTSFDDLAGFFAATTRTLRITSWGRNLDAFNDILRGGFGTPDGGFILRWDRSRVSAERLGWPKTVRYIEKKLTTCHPANIPSVQADLQAARREQGQTLFAIIIDIIRAHGPGGAESEDNVHLILD
;
A
#
# COMPACT_ATOMS: atom_id res chain seq x y z
N MET A 1 -20.43 -10.40 -0.54
CA MET A 1 -19.83 -11.63 0.00
C MET A 1 -20.28 -11.82 1.44
N ARG A 2 -20.53 -13.06 1.88
CA ARG A 2 -20.99 -13.34 3.26
C ARG A 2 -19.77 -13.60 4.17
N PRO A 3 -19.79 -13.16 5.45
CA PRO A 3 -18.66 -13.32 6.39
C PRO A 3 -18.13 -14.75 6.58
N ARG A 4 -18.93 -15.78 6.28
CA ARG A 4 -18.55 -17.20 6.39
C ARG A 4 -17.68 -17.72 5.25
N GLU A 5 -17.72 -17.10 4.07
CA GLU A 5 -16.92 -17.53 2.90
C GLU A 5 -15.46 -17.05 3.03
N LEU A 6 -15.23 -15.83 3.52
CA LEU A 6 -13.89 -15.28 3.80
C LEU A 6 -13.09 -16.12 4.83
N ALA A 7 -13.78 -16.67 5.83
CA ALA A 7 -13.14 -17.45 6.89
C ALA A 7 -12.55 -18.79 6.39
N HIS A 8 -13.08 -19.35 5.29
CA HIS A 8 -12.54 -20.56 4.68
C HIS A 8 -11.36 -20.25 3.74
N GLU A 9 -11.40 -19.11 3.03
CA GLU A 9 -10.35 -18.69 2.08
C GLU A 9 -9.07 -18.19 2.77
N THR A 10 -9.20 -17.66 3.99
CA THR A 10 -8.07 -17.17 4.80
C THR A 10 -7.60 -18.17 5.86
N ALA A 11 -8.25 -19.33 5.96
CA ALA A 11 -7.95 -20.34 6.97
C ALA A 11 -6.50 -20.84 6.87
N GLY A 12 -5.71 -20.62 7.91
CA GLY A 12 -4.31 -21.06 7.97
C GLY A 12 -3.29 -20.09 7.37
N LEU A 13 -3.73 -18.97 6.80
CA LEU A 13 -2.81 -17.92 6.38
C LEU A 13 -2.22 -17.21 7.60
N PRO A 14 -0.91 -16.88 7.58
CA PRO A 14 -0.33 -16.04 8.61
C PRO A 14 -0.93 -14.64 8.56
N GLU A 15 -1.16 -14.05 9.73
CA GLU A 15 -1.67 -12.68 9.86
C GLU A 15 -0.55 -11.74 10.33
N PHE A 16 -0.43 -10.61 9.65
CA PHE A 16 0.45 -9.51 10.01
C PHE A 16 -0.36 -8.26 10.31
N VAL A 17 -0.03 -7.61 11.43
CA VAL A 17 -0.76 -6.42 11.91
C VAL A 17 0.10 -5.18 11.67
N LEU A 18 -0.39 -4.30 10.81
CA LEU A 18 0.19 -2.99 10.58
C LEU A 18 -0.52 -1.95 11.46
N ASP A 19 0.18 -1.41 12.47
CA ASP A 19 -0.35 -0.32 13.31
C ASP A 19 -0.34 1.00 12.54
N GLY A 20 -1.53 1.47 12.17
CA GLY A 20 -1.74 2.70 11.41
C GLY A 20 -1.37 4.00 12.15
N THR A 21 -1.10 3.93 13.45
CA THR A 21 -0.61 5.05 14.27
C THR A 21 0.92 5.12 14.32
N SER A 22 1.64 4.11 13.82
CA SER A 22 3.10 3.99 13.91
C SER A 22 3.87 4.80 12.86
N PHE A 23 3.19 5.55 12.00
CA PHE A 23 3.78 6.39 10.96
C PHE A 23 2.89 7.59 10.60
N ASP A 24 3.52 8.62 10.04
CA ASP A 24 2.87 9.88 9.63
C ASP A 24 3.10 10.23 8.16
N ASP A 25 3.86 9.42 7.43
CA ASP A 25 4.16 9.62 6.01
C ASP A 25 4.54 8.30 5.32
N LEU A 26 4.78 8.39 4.00
CA LEU A 26 5.11 7.24 3.16
C LEU A 26 6.42 6.56 3.56
N ALA A 27 7.42 7.31 4.02
CA ALA A 27 8.69 6.73 4.46
C ALA A 27 8.52 5.94 5.76
N GLY A 28 7.71 6.47 6.68
CA GLY A 28 7.28 5.79 7.90
C GLY A 28 6.45 4.55 7.60
N PHE A 29 5.51 4.62 6.65
CA PHE A 29 4.77 3.46 6.17
C PHE A 29 5.72 2.36 5.70
N PHE A 30 6.68 2.66 4.82
CA PHE A 30 7.66 1.67 4.38
C PHE A 30 8.47 1.08 5.54
N ALA A 31 8.84 1.88 6.55
CA ALA A 31 9.54 1.37 7.73
C ALA A 31 8.66 0.42 8.56
N ALA A 32 7.38 0.76 8.72
CA ALA A 32 6.41 -0.05 9.44
C ALA A 32 6.14 -1.36 8.71
N THR A 33 5.99 -1.33 7.38
CA THR A 33 5.84 -2.52 6.52
C THR A 33 7.04 -3.45 6.65
N THR A 34 8.27 -2.92 6.59
CA THR A 34 9.50 -3.72 6.78
C THR A 34 9.47 -4.50 8.10
N ARG A 35 9.12 -3.82 9.21
CA ARG A 35 9.04 -4.46 10.54
C ARG A 35 7.90 -5.49 10.62
N THR A 36 6.75 -5.12 10.06
CA THR A 36 5.50 -5.92 10.11
C THR A 36 5.67 -7.23 9.36
N LEU A 37 6.17 -7.16 8.12
CA LEU A 37 6.40 -8.33 7.26
C LEU A 37 7.74 -9.03 7.51
N ARG A 38 8.56 -8.52 8.44
CA ARG A 38 9.87 -9.09 8.82
C ARG A 38 10.83 -9.26 7.63
N ILE A 39 10.74 -8.38 6.65
CA ILE A 39 11.62 -8.35 5.47
C ILE A 39 12.83 -7.43 5.73
N THR A 40 13.95 -7.70 5.07
CA THR A 40 15.24 -7.05 5.42
C THR A 40 15.66 -5.95 4.44
N SER A 41 15.47 -6.15 3.13
CA SER A 41 15.91 -5.19 2.10
C SER A 41 14.98 -5.20 0.89
N TRP A 42 14.48 -4.02 0.53
CA TRP A 42 13.64 -3.79 -0.64
C TRP A 42 13.70 -2.29 -1.03
N GLY A 43 13.24 -1.94 -2.23
CA GLY A 43 13.45 -0.61 -2.84
C GLY A 43 12.76 0.59 -2.18
N ARG A 44 11.91 0.37 -1.17
CA ARG A 44 11.18 1.41 -0.39
C ARG A 44 10.58 2.53 -1.27
N ASN A 45 9.88 2.10 -2.31
CA ASN A 45 9.03 2.91 -3.19
C ASN A 45 7.76 2.09 -3.51
N LEU A 46 6.78 2.67 -4.21
CA LEU A 46 5.51 1.98 -4.46
C LEU A 46 5.64 0.76 -5.37
N ASP A 47 6.53 0.78 -6.37
CA ASP A 47 6.76 -0.37 -7.24
C ASP A 47 7.39 -1.52 -6.45
N ALA A 48 8.42 -1.22 -5.65
CA ALA A 48 9.02 -2.21 -4.76
C ALA A 48 8.04 -2.69 -3.67
N PHE A 49 7.05 -1.86 -3.29
CA PHE A 49 6.00 -2.29 -2.36
C PHE A 49 5.07 -3.31 -3.02
N ASN A 50 4.67 -3.08 -4.28
CA ASN A 50 3.96 -4.07 -5.08
C ASN A 50 4.75 -5.39 -5.15
N ASP A 51 6.05 -5.32 -5.41
CA ASP A 51 6.89 -6.52 -5.56
C ASP A 51 6.98 -7.38 -4.30
N ILE A 52 7.05 -6.78 -3.10
CA ILE A 52 7.14 -7.57 -1.86
C ILE A 52 5.84 -8.33 -1.53
N LEU A 53 4.71 -7.86 -2.04
CA LEU A 53 3.41 -8.53 -1.84
C LEU A 53 3.30 -9.80 -2.67
N ARG A 54 3.97 -9.85 -3.84
CA ARG A 54 4.06 -11.03 -4.71
C ARG A 54 4.84 -12.20 -4.11
N GLY A 55 5.79 -11.93 -3.21
CA GLY A 55 6.64 -12.96 -2.60
C GLY A 55 8.13 -12.85 -2.95
N GLY A 56 8.96 -13.73 -2.40
CA GLY A 56 10.39 -13.82 -2.70
C GLY A 56 11.31 -12.88 -1.90
N PHE A 57 10.75 -12.10 -0.97
CA PHE A 57 11.50 -11.16 -0.12
C PHE A 57 11.54 -11.58 1.37
N GLY A 58 11.16 -12.83 1.67
CA GLY A 58 10.91 -13.33 3.02
C GLY A 58 9.43 -13.26 3.44
N THR A 59 8.55 -12.81 2.55
CA THR A 59 7.09 -12.94 2.67
C THR A 59 6.64 -14.39 2.43
N PRO A 60 5.53 -14.85 3.04
CA PRO A 60 5.08 -16.24 2.93
C PRO A 60 4.70 -16.66 1.50
N ASP A 61 5.11 -17.85 1.07
CA ASP A 61 4.87 -18.37 -0.29
C ASP A 61 3.39 -18.69 -0.61
N GLY A 62 2.53 -18.81 0.41
CA GLY A 62 1.11 -19.14 0.28
C GLY A 62 0.15 -17.96 0.39
N GLY A 63 0.68 -16.73 0.43
CA GLY A 63 -0.09 -15.53 0.76
C GLY A 63 -0.21 -15.29 2.26
N PHE A 64 -0.87 -14.19 2.63
CA PHE A 64 -1.01 -13.77 4.02
C PHE A 64 -2.16 -12.78 4.19
N ILE A 65 -2.55 -12.56 5.44
CA ILE A 65 -3.51 -11.52 5.83
C ILE A 65 -2.71 -10.31 6.31
N LEU A 66 -2.96 -9.15 5.72
CA LEU A 66 -2.50 -7.86 6.23
C LEU A 66 -3.67 -7.15 6.90
N ARG A 67 -3.70 -7.17 8.24
CA ARG A 67 -4.63 -6.35 9.02
C ARG A 67 -4.02 -4.98 9.28
N TRP A 68 -4.61 -3.95 8.71
CA TRP A 68 -4.23 -2.56 8.95
C TRP A 68 -5.09 -2.01 10.07
N ASP A 69 -4.58 -2.10 11.30
CA ASP A 69 -5.23 -1.60 12.51
C ASP A 69 -5.19 -0.07 12.56
N ARG A 70 -6.29 0.57 12.98
CA ARG A 70 -6.44 2.04 13.02
C ARG A 70 -6.11 2.69 11.67
N SER A 71 -6.50 2.05 10.58
CA SER A 71 -6.29 2.45 9.19
C SER A 71 -6.85 3.84 8.88
N ARG A 72 -7.93 4.26 9.56
CA ARG A 72 -8.46 5.64 9.46
C ARG A 72 -7.43 6.70 9.84
N VAL A 73 -6.59 6.45 10.85
CA VAL A 73 -5.51 7.37 11.23
C VAL A 73 -4.48 7.47 10.12
N SER A 74 -4.15 6.35 9.48
CA SER A 74 -3.29 6.35 8.29
C SER A 74 -3.93 7.06 7.11
N ALA A 75 -5.25 6.95 6.90
CA ALA A 75 -5.97 7.64 5.83
C ALA A 75 -5.86 9.17 5.96
N GLU A 76 -6.01 9.69 7.18
CA GLU A 76 -5.83 11.12 7.47
C GLU A 76 -4.37 11.54 7.27
N ARG A 77 -3.42 10.76 7.81
CA ARG A 77 -1.99 11.07 7.75
C ARG A 77 -1.39 10.95 6.35
N LEU A 78 -1.85 10.01 5.55
CA LEU A 78 -1.45 9.78 4.15
C LEU A 78 -2.43 10.43 3.14
N GLY A 79 -3.24 11.39 3.61
CA GLY A 79 -4.21 12.12 2.78
C GLY A 79 -3.56 13.12 1.82
N TRP A 80 -4.34 14.14 1.42
CA TRP A 80 -3.93 15.11 0.41
C TRP A 80 -2.60 15.83 0.69
N PRO A 81 -2.31 16.32 1.91
CA PRO A 81 -1.05 17.03 2.17
C PRO A 81 0.20 16.17 1.91
N LYS A 82 0.17 14.88 2.25
CA LYS A 82 1.29 13.97 1.95
C LYS A 82 1.33 13.56 0.49
N THR A 83 0.15 13.42 -0.14
CA THR A 83 0.03 13.12 -1.57
C THR A 83 0.65 14.24 -2.41
N VAL A 84 0.33 15.50 -2.12
CA VAL A 84 0.93 16.67 -2.77
C VAL A 84 2.46 16.66 -2.62
N ARG A 85 2.97 16.50 -1.38
CA ARG A 85 4.43 16.44 -1.13
C ARG A 85 5.12 15.29 -1.88
N TYR A 86 4.45 14.14 -1.97
CA TYR A 86 4.96 12.99 -2.71
C TYR A 86 5.06 13.27 -4.21
N ILE A 87 4.03 13.87 -4.81
CA ILE A 87 4.03 14.22 -6.23
C ILE A 87 5.06 15.34 -6.51
N GLU A 88 5.18 16.34 -5.64
CA GLU A 88 6.24 17.36 -5.73
C GLU A 88 7.64 16.73 -5.73
N LYS A 89 7.89 15.74 -4.86
CA LYS A 89 9.15 14.99 -4.89
C LYS A 89 9.31 14.20 -6.18
N LYS A 90 8.25 13.52 -6.65
CA LYS A 90 8.25 12.75 -7.90
C LYS A 90 8.62 13.62 -9.11
N LEU A 91 8.17 14.88 -9.15
CA LEU A 91 8.55 15.84 -10.21
C LEU A 91 10.06 16.11 -10.27
N THR A 92 10.77 16.00 -9.16
CA THR A 92 12.22 16.22 -9.13
C THR A 92 13.03 15.04 -9.68
N THR A 93 12.41 13.85 -9.76
CA THR A 93 13.12 12.61 -10.12
C THR A 93 12.51 11.88 -11.31
N CYS A 94 11.32 12.27 -11.79
CA CYS A 94 10.66 11.59 -12.90
C CYS A 94 11.37 11.87 -14.25
N HIS A 95 11.27 10.92 -15.17
CA HIS A 95 11.77 11.10 -16.53
C HIS A 95 11.15 12.34 -17.19
N PRO A 96 11.90 13.14 -17.98
CA PRO A 96 11.39 14.38 -18.58
C PRO A 96 10.08 14.23 -19.35
N ALA A 97 9.90 13.12 -20.08
CA ALA A 97 8.66 12.82 -20.80
C ALA A 97 7.41 12.70 -19.89
N ASN A 98 7.59 12.39 -18.61
CA ASN A 98 6.49 12.23 -17.65
C ASN A 98 6.15 13.54 -16.92
N ILE A 99 7.00 14.58 -17.00
CA ILE A 99 6.80 15.86 -16.29
C ILE A 99 5.40 16.44 -16.52
N PRO A 100 4.86 16.52 -17.76
CA PRO A 100 3.53 17.09 -17.97
C PRO A 100 2.42 16.32 -17.25
N SER A 101 2.50 14.98 -17.26
CA SER A 101 1.54 14.11 -16.59
C SER A 101 1.62 14.27 -15.06
N VAL A 102 2.83 14.22 -14.50
CA VAL A 102 3.02 14.37 -13.05
C VAL A 102 2.65 15.79 -12.57
N GLN A 103 2.82 16.81 -13.40
CA GLN A 103 2.32 18.17 -13.10
C GLN A 103 0.79 18.21 -13.08
N ALA A 104 0.11 17.52 -13.99
CA ALA A 104 -1.34 17.41 -13.97
C ALA A 104 -1.83 16.69 -12.70
N ASP A 105 -1.17 15.60 -12.31
CA ASP A 105 -1.44 14.90 -11.05
C ASP A 105 -1.28 15.83 -9.83
N LEU A 106 -0.22 16.66 -9.82
CA LEU A 106 0.01 17.62 -8.74
C LEU A 106 -1.12 18.64 -8.64
N GLN A 107 -1.58 19.16 -9.79
CA GLN A 107 -2.69 20.11 -9.82
C GLN A 107 -4.01 19.47 -9.40
N ALA A 108 -4.26 18.22 -9.79
CA ALA A 108 -5.42 17.45 -9.32
C ALA A 108 -5.36 17.25 -7.80
N ALA A 109 -4.23 16.78 -7.27
CA ALA A 109 -4.06 16.54 -5.84
C ALA A 109 -4.21 17.82 -4.99
N ARG A 110 -3.76 18.98 -5.49
CA ARG A 110 -3.96 20.28 -4.84
C ARG A 110 -5.43 20.72 -4.79
N ARG A 111 -6.27 20.21 -5.70
CA ARG A 111 -7.72 20.37 -5.70
C ARG A 111 -8.44 19.20 -5.03
N GLU A 112 -7.71 18.32 -4.34
CA GLU A 112 -8.25 17.13 -3.71
C GLU A 112 -8.99 16.20 -4.70
N GLN A 113 -8.44 16.10 -5.92
CA GLN A 113 -8.93 15.26 -7.02
C GLN A 113 -7.94 14.13 -7.31
N GLY A 114 -8.47 12.99 -7.75
CA GLY A 114 -7.68 11.79 -8.01
C GLY A 114 -7.62 10.88 -6.78
N GLN A 115 -6.45 10.27 -6.52
CA GLN A 115 -6.26 9.35 -5.40
C GLN A 115 -5.23 9.89 -4.41
N THR A 116 -5.49 9.69 -3.12
CA THR A 116 -4.51 9.91 -2.06
C THR A 116 -3.47 8.78 -2.04
N LEU A 117 -2.33 9.02 -1.39
CA LEU A 117 -1.36 7.95 -1.12
C LEU A 117 -1.99 6.77 -0.40
N PHE A 118 -2.88 7.01 0.57
CA PHE A 118 -3.59 5.94 1.25
C PHE A 118 -4.42 5.09 0.28
N ALA A 119 -5.17 5.72 -0.62
CA ALA A 119 -5.97 5.01 -1.62
C ALA A 119 -5.08 4.23 -2.60
N ILE A 120 -3.98 4.82 -3.06
CA ILE A 120 -3.01 4.15 -3.94
C ILE A 120 -2.43 2.89 -3.27
N ILE A 121 -2.04 2.98 -2.00
CA ILE A 121 -1.50 1.83 -1.26
C ILE A 121 -2.55 0.73 -1.11
N ILE A 122 -3.80 1.10 -0.79
CA ILE A 122 -4.90 0.13 -0.71
C ILE A 122 -5.12 -0.56 -2.04
N ASP A 123 -5.12 0.17 -3.15
CA ASP A 123 -5.35 -0.41 -4.47
C ASP A 123 -4.22 -1.36 -4.88
N ILE A 124 -2.97 -1.03 -4.55
CA ILE A 124 -1.84 -1.96 -4.71
C ILE A 124 -2.15 -3.26 -3.94
N ILE A 125 -2.44 -3.19 -2.64
CA ILE A 125 -2.68 -4.40 -1.84
C ILE A 125 -3.88 -5.20 -2.37
N ARG A 126 -4.95 -4.52 -2.78
CA ARG A 126 -6.16 -5.16 -3.33
C ARG A 126 -5.90 -5.84 -4.68
N ALA A 127 -4.95 -5.36 -5.48
CA ALA A 127 -4.57 -6.03 -6.71
C ALA A 127 -4.01 -7.45 -6.45
N HIS A 128 -3.36 -7.67 -5.30
CA HIS A 128 -2.83 -8.97 -4.87
C HIS A 128 -3.86 -9.86 -4.14
N GLY A 129 -5.05 -9.35 -3.89
CA GLY A 129 -6.10 -10.05 -3.14
C GLY A 129 -7.20 -10.64 -4.00
N PRO A 130 -8.25 -11.21 -3.37
CA PRO A 130 -9.38 -11.80 -4.09
C PRO A 130 -10.01 -10.85 -5.12
N GLY A 131 -10.05 -11.28 -6.38
CA GLY A 131 -10.60 -10.50 -7.50
C GLY A 131 -9.68 -9.41 -8.05
N GLY A 132 -8.47 -9.27 -7.50
CA GLY A 132 -7.43 -8.40 -8.04
C GLY A 132 -6.71 -9.00 -9.26
N ALA A 133 -5.92 -8.18 -9.95
CA ALA A 133 -5.20 -8.60 -11.16
C ALA A 133 -4.03 -9.56 -10.88
N GLU A 134 -3.54 -9.59 -9.64
CA GLU A 134 -2.44 -10.42 -9.13
C GLU A 134 -2.96 -11.34 -7.99
N SER A 135 -4.23 -11.76 -8.09
CA SER A 135 -4.93 -12.51 -7.03
C SER A 135 -4.28 -13.86 -6.66
N GLU A 136 -3.41 -14.38 -7.52
CA GLU A 136 -2.58 -15.56 -7.24
C GLU A 136 -1.64 -15.37 -6.04
N ASP A 137 -1.30 -14.12 -5.71
CA ASP A 137 -0.43 -13.78 -4.57
C ASP A 137 -1.15 -13.95 -3.23
N ASN A 138 -2.48 -14.06 -3.25
CA ASN A 138 -3.33 -14.43 -2.12
C ASN A 138 -3.12 -13.52 -0.88
N VAL A 139 -3.02 -12.20 -1.11
CA VAL A 139 -2.87 -11.19 -0.04
C VAL A 139 -4.23 -10.63 0.36
N HIS A 140 -4.65 -10.88 1.59
CA HIS A 140 -5.95 -10.42 2.10
C HIS A 140 -5.80 -9.17 2.94
N LEU A 141 -6.41 -8.06 2.50
CA LEU A 141 -6.42 -6.81 3.24
C LEU A 141 -7.64 -6.72 4.17
N ILE A 142 -7.39 -6.50 5.45
CA ILE A 142 -8.41 -6.13 6.44
C ILE A 142 -8.12 -4.72 6.92
N LEU A 143 -9.12 -3.83 6.90
CA LEU A 143 -9.01 -2.46 7.38
C LEU A 143 -9.85 -2.32 8.65
N ASP A 144 -9.21 -1.95 9.75
CA ASP A 144 -9.86 -1.65 11.04
C ASP A 144 -9.63 -0.18 11.45
#